data_AF-A0AAP3M3T8-F1
#
_entry.id   AF-A0AAP3M3T8-F1
#
_cell.length_a   1.000
_cell.length_b   1.000
_cell.length_c   1.000
_cell.angle_alpha   90.00
_cell.angle_beta   90.00
_cell.angle_gamma   90.00
#
_symmetry.space_group_name_H-M   'P 1'
#
loop_
_entity.id
_entity.type
_entity.pdbx_description
1 polymer ?
#
loop_
_entity_poly.entity_id
_entity_poly.type
_entity_poly.pdbx_seq_one_letter_code
_entity_poly.pdbx_strand_id
1 'polypeptide(L)' 'MSDLTFQERIAVQFLRNKKLNLKPTSKSDIAQKFELSKTYVNWVIDGRATGPAADEWKDKFAKYVGI' A
#
# COMPACT_ATOMS: atom_id res chain seq x y z
N MET A 1 3.43 -21.29 3.94
CA MET A 1 3.68 -20.14 3.04
C MET A 1 4.43 -19.14 3.87
N SER A 2 5.61 -18.68 3.45
CA SER A 2 6.34 -17.66 4.20
C SER A 2 5.43 -16.44 4.39
N ASP A 3 5.22 -16.00 5.64
CA ASP A 3 4.36 -14.85 5.94
C ASP A 3 4.97 -13.59 5.33
N LEU A 4 4.54 -13.26 4.11
CA LEU A 4 4.96 -12.05 3.43
C LEU A 4 4.59 -10.84 4.28
N THR A 5 5.56 -9.95 4.48
CA THR A 5 5.35 -8.66 5.12
C THR A 5 4.31 -7.84 4.35
N PHE A 6 3.70 -6.86 5.02
CA PHE A 6 2.73 -5.96 4.38
C PHE A 6 3.29 -5.27 3.12
N GLN A 7 4.56 -4.85 3.19
CA GLN A 7 5.28 -4.28 2.06
C GLN A 7 5.39 -5.25 0.89
N GLU A 8 5.75 -6.51 1.13
CA GLU A 8 5.88 -7.54 0.09
C GLU A 8 4.52 -7.87 -0.52
N ARG A 9 3.46 -7.98 0.29
CA ARG A 9 2.09 -8.18 -0.20
C ARG A 9 1.65 -7.06 -1.14
N ILE A 10 1.91 -5.80 -0.77
CA ILE A 10 1.62 -4.65 -1.65
C ILE A 10 2.44 -4.70 -2.93
N ALA A 11 3.74 -5.03 -2.85
CA ALA A 11 4.60 -5.11 -4.03
C ALA A 11 4.11 -6.18 -5.03
N VAL A 12 3.70 -7.35 -4.54
CA VAL A 12 3.10 -8.40 -5.36
C VAL A 12 1.83 -7.92 -6.05
N GLN A 13 0.94 -7.22 -5.33
CA GLN A 13 -0.28 -6.70 -5.98
C GLN A 13 0.00 -5.59 -6.96
N PHE A 14 0.98 -4.70 -6.73
CA PHE A 14 1.35 -3.71 -7.72
C PHE A 14 1.82 -4.35 -9.04
N LEU A 15 2.58 -5.45 -8.96
CA LEU A 15 2.99 -6.21 -10.14
C LEU A 15 1.79 -6.83 -10.85
N ARG A 16 0.87 -7.44 -10.11
CA ARG A 16 -0.37 -8.01 -10.67
C ARG A 16 -1.23 -6.92 -11.32
N ASN A 17 -1.46 -5.82 -10.63
CA ASN A 17 -2.27 -4.70 -11.11
C ASN A 17 -1.66 -4.10 -12.37
N LYS A 18 -0.32 -3.93 -12.41
CA LYS A 18 0.39 -3.47 -13.62
C LYS A 18 0.18 -4.44 -14.80
N LYS A 19 0.26 -5.74 -14.57
CA LYS A 19 0.02 -6.76 -15.61
C LYS A 19 -1.41 -6.75 -16.13
N LEU A 20 -2.38 -6.44 -15.27
CA LEU A 20 -3.81 -6.39 -15.60
C LEU A 20 -4.30 -4.99 -16.00
N ASN A 21 -3.39 -4.01 -16.08
CA ASN A 21 -3.70 -2.60 -16.33
C ASN A 21 -4.73 -2.00 -15.34
N LEU A 22 -4.69 -2.47 -14.09
CA LEU A 22 -5.49 -2.01 -12.95
C LEU A 22 -4.68 -1.03 -12.09
N LYS A 23 -5.36 -0.14 -11.37
CA LYS A 23 -4.77 0.72 -10.34
C LYS A 23 -5.07 0.17 -8.94
N PRO A 24 -4.20 0.40 -7.94
CA PRO A 24 -2.90 1.10 -8.00
C PRO A 24 -1.76 0.20 -8.51
N THR A 25 -0.73 0.80 -9.13
CA THR A 25 0.51 0.12 -9.56
C THR A 25 1.76 0.63 -8.83
N SER A 26 1.62 1.64 -7.98
CA SER A 26 2.73 2.27 -7.27
C SER A 26 2.28 2.95 -5.97
N LYS A 27 3.24 3.22 -5.06
CA LYS A 27 2.99 4.04 -3.85
C LYS A 27 2.49 5.46 -4.22
N SER A 28 2.85 5.97 -5.40
CA SER A 28 2.35 7.27 -5.91
C SER A 28 0.86 7.23 -6.24
N ASP A 29 0.34 6.12 -6.78
CA ASP A 29 -1.09 5.99 -7.06
C ASP A 29 -1.92 5.96 -5.76
N ILE A 30 -1.38 5.36 -4.70
CA ILE A 30 -1.98 5.40 -3.36
C ILE A 30 -1.95 6.83 -2.82
N ALA A 31 -0.80 7.51 -2.90
CA ALA A 31 -0.66 8.89 -2.47
C ALA A 31 -1.66 9.82 -3.18
N GLN A 32 -1.81 9.68 -4.50
CA GLN A 32 -2.77 10.44 -5.28
C GLN A 32 -4.22 10.11 -4.93
N LYS A 33 -4.56 8.82 -4.74
CA LYS A 33 -5.92 8.39 -4.41
C LYS A 33 -6.40 8.92 -3.06
N PHE A 34 -5.51 9.01 -2.09
CA PHE A 34 -5.83 9.39 -0.71
C PHE A 34 -5.36 10.81 -0.35
N GLU A 35 -4.85 11.58 -1.32
CA GLU A 35 -4.34 12.94 -1.11
C GLU A 35 -3.27 13.04 -0.01
N LEU A 36 -2.42 12.01 0.06
CA LEU A 36 -1.34 11.90 1.04
C LEU A 36 0.02 12.22 0.41
N SER A 37 0.98 12.59 1.25
CA SER A 37 2.37 12.69 0.79
C SER A 37 2.92 11.28 0.51
N LYS A 38 3.72 11.16 -0.56
CA LYS A 38 4.40 9.90 -0.91
C LYS A 38 5.28 9.40 0.24
N THR A 39 5.89 10.31 0.99
CA THR A 39 6.70 10.00 2.18
C THR A 39 5.87 9.33 3.26
N TYR A 40 4.67 9.86 3.56
CA TYR A 40 3.80 9.30 4.57
C TYR A 40 3.28 7.91 4.16
N VAL A 41 2.85 7.76 2.89
CA VAL A 41 2.47 6.43 2.34
C VAL A 41 3.62 5.44 2.47
N ASN A 42 4.86 5.87 2.20
CA ASN A 42 6.04 5.04 2.36
C ASN A 42 6.25 4.60 3.82
N TRP A 43 6.11 5.52 4.79
CA TRP A 43 6.23 5.18 6.21
C TRP A 43 5.18 4.19 6.69
N VAL A 44 3.94 4.31 6.22
CA VAL A 44 2.86 3.37 6.57
C VAL A 44 3.14 1.98 5.99
N ILE A 45 3.54 1.89 4.72
CA ILE A 45 3.83 0.62 4.05
C ILE A 45 5.07 -0.07 4.63
N ASP A 46 6.12 0.70 4.92
CA ASP A 46 7.38 0.19 5.46
C ASP A 46 7.28 -0.10 6.98
N GLY A 47 6.10 0.06 7.59
CA GLY A 47 5.87 -0.20 9.02
C GLY A 47 6.50 0.80 9.98
N ARG A 48 6.98 1.95 9.49
CA ARG A 48 7.59 3.02 10.30
C ARG A 48 6.55 3.90 11.00
N ALA A 49 5.34 3.99 10.47
CA ALA A 49 4.23 4.67 11.12
C ALA A 49 3.51 3.70 12.07
N THR A 50 3.44 4.07 13.36
CA THR A 50 2.82 3.28 14.42
C THR A 50 1.66 4.04 15.07
N GLY A 51 0.63 3.31 15.48
CA GLY A 51 -0.53 3.86 16.19
C GLY A 51 -1.84 3.74 15.39
N PRO A 52 -2.98 4.07 16.01
CA PRO A 52 -4.31 3.79 15.47
C PRO A 52 -4.54 4.37 14.07
N ALA A 53 -4.08 5.61 13.83
CA ALA A 53 -4.19 6.25 12.53
C ALA A 53 -3.38 5.53 11.44
N ALA A 54 -2.20 5.01 11.77
CA ALA A 54 -1.37 4.29 10.80
C ALA A 54 -2.00 2.94 10.43
N ASP A 55 -2.63 2.26 11.39
CA ASP A 55 -3.32 0.99 11.14
C ASP A 55 -4.58 1.18 10.30
N GLU A 56 -5.34 2.26 10.54
CA GLU A 56 -6.44 2.65 9.65
C GLU A 56 -5.97 2.89 8.20
N TRP A 57 -4.80 3.51 8.03
CA TRP A 57 -4.23 3.72 6.70
C TRP A 57 -3.75 2.43 6.06
N LYS A 58 -3.15 1.51 6.83
CA LYS A 58 -2.79 0.18 6.32
C LYS A 58 -4.03 -0.54 5.78
N ASP A 59 -5.14 -0.51 6.50
CA ASP A 59 -6.39 -1.13 6.07
C ASP A 59 -6.97 -0.48 4.81
N LYS A 60 -6.95 0.86 4.72
CA LYS A 60 -7.37 1.59 3.52
C LYS A 60 -6.51 1.25 2.32
N PHE A 61 -5.19 1.17 2.51
CA PHE A 61 -4.25 0.82 1.44
C PHE A 61 -4.43 -0.63 1.02
N ALA A 62 -4.60 -1.56 1.96
CA ALA A 62 -4.88 -2.96 1.69
C ALA A 62 -6.11 -3.13 0.80
N LYS A 63 -7.23 -2.50 1.18
CA LYS A 63 -8.48 -2.53 0.42
C LYS A 63 -8.33 -1.94 -0.99
N TYR A 64 -7.63 -0.82 -1.13
CA TYR A 64 -7.44 -0.20 -2.44
C TYR A 64 -6.51 -1.01 -3.35
N VAL A 65 -5.47 -1.64 -2.78
CA VAL A 65 -4.50 -2.47 -3.50
C VAL A 65 -5.08 -3.86 -3.83
N GLY A 66 -6.06 -4.33 -3.05
CA GLY A 66 -6.74 -5.61 -3.23
C GLY A 66 -6.10 -6.77 -2.45
N ILE A 67 -5.66 -6.50 -1.20
CA ILE A 67 -5.14 -7.51 -0.25
C ILE A 67 -5.92 -7.56 1.05
#